data_AF-A0A965X685-F1
#
_entry.id   AF-A0A965X685-F1
#
_cell.length_a   1.000
_cell.length_b   1.000
_cell.length_c   1.000
_cell.angle_alpha   90.00
_cell.angle_beta   90.00
_cell.angle_gamma   90.00
#
_symmetry.space_group_name_H-M   'P 1'
#
loop_
_entity.id
_entity.type
_entity.pdbx_description
1 polymer ?
#
loop_
_entity_poly.entity_id
_entity_poly.type
_entity_poly.pdbx_seq_one_letter_code
_entity_poly.pdbx_strand_id
1 'polypeptide(L)' 'MFHSLEEARAYLKENDIRMIDFKMTDLDGRWRHVTIPAGRFNEDTMRYGIGFDGSNYGFAAVEN' A
#
# COMPACT_ATOMS: atom_id res chain seq x y z
N MET A 1 5.59 8.15 15.05
CA MET A 1 5.12 7.63 13.75
C MET A 1 4.78 8.83 12.88
N PHE A 2 4.97 8.79 11.56
CA PHE A 2 4.88 9.97 10.68
C PHE A 2 3.50 10.65 10.76
N HIS A 3 3.48 11.98 10.75
CA HIS A 3 2.27 12.80 10.82
C HIS A 3 1.85 13.36 9.46
N SER A 4 2.71 13.26 8.45
CA SER A 4 2.44 13.68 7.08
C SER A 4 3.11 12.78 6.04
N LEU A 5 2.63 12.85 4.80
CA LEU A 5 3.29 12.18 3.66
C LEU A 5 4.70 12.71 3.43
N GLU A 6 4.93 14.00 3.67
CA GLU A 6 6.23 14.63 3.48
C GLU A 6 7.27 14.09 4.47
N GLU A 7 6.90 13.94 5.75
CA GLU A 7 7.74 13.28 6.76
C GLU A 7 8.08 11.85 6.38
N ALA A 8 7.09 11.07 5.90
CA ALA A 8 7.32 9.70 5.45
C ALA A 8 8.28 9.67 4.25
N ARG A 9 8.10 10.55 3.25
CA ARG A 9 8.98 10.62 2.07
C ARG A 9 10.39 11.07 2.40
N ALA A 10 10.55 12.00 3.35
CA ALA A 10 11.86 12.39 3.86
C ALA A 10 12.57 11.17 4.48
N TYR A 11 11.88 10.42 5.33
CA TYR A 11 12.41 9.21 5.94
C TYR A 11 12.83 8.15 4.90
N LEU A 12 12.02 7.94 3.85
CA LEU A 12 12.38 7.02 2.76
C LEU A 12 13.68 7.44 2.07
N LYS A 13 13.84 8.74 1.80
CA LYS A 13 15.03 9.28 1.12
C LYS A 13 16.27 9.20 2.00
N GLU A 14 16.16 9.59 3.27
CA GLU A 14 17.28 9.57 4.22
C GLU A 14 17.85 8.16 4.44
N ASN A 15 17.00 7.14 4.35
CA ASN A 15 17.37 5.75 4.60
C ASN A 15 17.54 4.92 3.32
N ASP A 16 17.54 5.55 2.13
CA ASP A 16 17.55 4.90 0.80
C ASP A 16 16.56 3.72 0.69
N ILE A 17 15.36 3.90 1.25
CA ILE A 17 14.31 2.88 1.19
C ILE A 17 13.75 2.86 -0.24
N ARG A 18 13.89 1.72 -0.90
CA ARG A 18 13.52 1.54 -2.31
C ARG A 18 12.09 1.05 -2.52
N MET A 19 11.50 0.42 -1.51
CA MET A 19 10.22 -0.28 -1.59
C MET A 19 9.36 0.03 -0.36
N ILE A 20 8.04 0.12 -0.57
CA ILE A 20 7.06 0.32 0.50
C ILE A 20 6.07 -0.83 0.43
N ASP A 21 5.87 -1.50 1.57
CA ASP A 21 4.95 -2.63 1.69
C ASP A 21 3.67 -2.21 2.42
N PHE A 22 2.56 -2.18 1.71
CA PHE A 22 1.24 -1.91 2.26
C PHE A 22 0.67 -3.20 2.79
N LYS A 23 0.28 -3.20 4.06
CA LYS A 23 -0.14 -4.38 4.81
C LYS A 23 -1.58 -4.22 5.25
N MET A 24 -2.38 -5.27 5.08
CA MET A 24 -3.75 -5.32 5.56
C MET A 24 -4.07 -6.71 6.10
N THR A 25 -5.11 -6.79 6.92
CA THR A 25 -5.69 -8.06 7.36
C THR A 25 -6.97 -8.29 6.59
N ASP A 26 -7.14 -9.49 6.01
CA ASP A 26 -8.42 -9.87 5.39
C ASP A 26 -9.47 -10.28 6.44
N LEU A 27 -10.69 -10.57 5.99
CA LEU A 27 -11.81 -10.92 6.89
C LEU A 27 -11.55 -12.21 7.69
N ASP A 28 -10.71 -13.10 7.17
CA ASP A 28 -10.32 -14.36 7.84
C ASP A 28 -9.12 -14.15 8.78
N GLY A 29 -8.65 -12.92 8.95
CA GLY A 29 -7.52 -12.60 9.81
C GLY A 29 -6.15 -12.84 9.16
N ARG A 30 -6.06 -13.11 7.86
CA ARG A 30 -4.77 -13.35 7.19
C ARG A 30 -4.07 -12.04 6.86
N TRP A 31 -2.74 -12.05 7.00
CA TRP A 31 -1.89 -10.93 6.60
C TRP A 31 -1.72 -10.91 5.08
N ARG A 32 -2.21 -9.86 4.43
CA ARG A 32 -2.05 -9.59 3.00
C ARG A 32 -1.19 -8.36 2.78
N HIS A 33 -0.54 -8.28 1.63
CA HIS A 33 0.32 -7.15 1.33
C HIS A 33 0.51 -6.88 -0.16
N VAL A 34 0.77 -5.62 -0.48
CA VAL A 34 1.15 -5.15 -1.82
C VAL A 34 2.36 -4.24 -1.67
N THR A 35 3.44 -4.57 -2.37
CA THR A 35 4.66 -3.76 -2.37
C THR A 35 4.74 -2.90 -3.63
N ILE A 36 5.09 -1.62 -3.47
CA ILE A 36 5.38 -0.71 -4.59
C ILE A 36 6.78 -0.10 -4.46
N PRO A 37 7.40 0.34 -5.58
CA PRO A 37 8.58 1.17 -5.52
C PRO A 37 8.31 2.48 -4.77
N ALA A 38 9.24 2.92 -3.93
CA ALA A 38 9.14 4.18 -3.18
C ALA A 38 8.92 5.39 -4.10
N GLY A 39 9.42 5.34 -5.34
CA GLY A 39 9.19 6.39 -6.34
C GLY A 39 7.74 6.53 -6.81
N ARG A 40 6.88 5.54 -6.56
CA ARG A 40 5.43 5.63 -6.84
C ARG A 40 4.62 6.14 -5.64
N PHE A 41 5.24 6.32 -4.49
CA PHE A 41 4.56 6.77 -3.27
C PHE A 41 4.37 8.29 -3.26
N ASN A 42 3.13 8.72 -3.46
CA ASN A 42 2.74 10.11 -3.65
C ASN A 42 1.35 10.40 -3.03
N GLU A 43 0.89 11.63 -3.21
CA GLU A 43 -0.40 12.11 -2.67
C GLU A 43 -1.58 11.28 -3.19
N ASP A 44 -1.58 10.92 -4.47
CA ASP A 44 -2.63 10.08 -5.07
C ASP A 44 -2.68 8.70 -4.43
N THR A 45 -1.53 8.09 -4.12
CA THR A 45 -1.47 6.80 -3.43
C THR A 45 -2.11 6.87 -2.05
N MET A 46 -1.92 7.97 -1.33
CA MET A 46 -2.51 8.18 0.00
C MET A 46 -4.00 8.57 -0.06
N ARG A 47 -4.40 9.29 -1.10
CA ARG A 47 -5.77 9.78 -1.28
C ARG A 47 -6.72 8.73 -1.85
N TYR A 48 -6.27 8.01 -2.88
CA TYR A 48 -7.07 7.06 -3.65
C TYR A 48 -6.75 5.60 -3.32
N GLY A 49 -5.61 5.34 -2.68
CA GLY A 49 -5.17 3.99 -2.35
C GLY A 49 -4.48 3.28 -3.51
N ILE A 50 -4.30 1.97 -3.34
CA ILE A 50 -3.66 1.08 -4.31
C ILE A 50 -4.69 0.03 -4.73
N GLY A 51 -4.90 -0.09 -6.04
CA GLY A 51 -5.78 -1.11 -6.60
C GLY A 51 -5.23 -2.52 -6.40
N PHE A 52 -6.11 -3.46 -6.07
CA PHE A 52 -5.81 -4.89 -5.98
C PHE A 52 -7.01 -5.70 -6.49
N ASP A 53 -6.79 -6.95 -6.88
CA ASP A 53 -7.85 -7.86 -7.28
C ASP A 53 -8.61 -8.37 -6.04
N GLY A 54 -9.78 -7.79 -5.78
CA GLY A 54 -10.63 -8.14 -4.64
C GLY A 54 -11.24 -9.54 -4.70
N SER A 55 -11.33 -10.15 -5.89
CA SER A 55 -11.91 -11.48 -6.05
C SER A 55 -11.03 -12.57 -5.43
N ASN A 56 -9.70 -12.39 -5.49
CA ASN A 56 -8.72 -13.28 -4.85
C ASN A 56 -8.88 -13.34 -3.32
N TYR A 57 -9.43 -12.27 -2.73
CA TYR A 57 -9.66 -12.14 -1.29
C TYR A 57 -11.10 -12.41 -0.88
N GLY A 58 -11.98 -12.78 -1.82
CA GLY A 58 -13.40 -13.00 -1.55
C GLY A 58 -14.19 -11.72 -1.28
N PHE A 59 -13.66 -10.54 -1.65
CA PHE A 59 -14.35 -9.26 -1.50
C PHE A 59 -15.20 -8.88 -2.71
N ALA A 60 -14.94 -9.48 -3.87
CA ALA A 60 -15.66 -9.25 -5.10
C ALA A 60 -15.90 -10.56 -5.87
N ALA A 61 -16.92 -10.60 -6.71
CA ALA A 61 -17.13 -11.71 -7.65
C ALA A 61 -16.15 -11.61 -8.83
N VAL A 62 -15.84 -12.75 -9.45
CA VAL A 62 -15.12 -12.79 -10.73
C VAL A 62 -16.13 -12.51 -11.85
N GLU A 63 -15.81 -11.57 -12.73
CA GLU A 63 -16.61 -11.27 -13.93
C GLU A 63 -16.17 -12.19 -15.09
N ASN A 64 -17.13 -12.67 -15.89
CA ASN A 64 -16.91 -13.54 -17.07
C ASN A 64 -17.02 -12.75 -18.37
#